data_AF-A0A7L3IUW4-F1
#
_entry.id   AF-A0A7L3IUW4-F1
#
_cell.length_a   1.000
_cell.length_b   1.000
_cell.length_c   1.000
_cell.angle_alpha   90.00
_cell.angle_beta   90.00
_cell.angle_gamma   90.00
#
_symmetry.space_group_name_H-M   'P 1'
#
loop_
_entity.id
_entity.type
_entity.pdbx_description
1 polymer ?
#
loop_
_entity_poly.entity_id
_entity_poly.type
_entity_poly.pdbx_seq_one_letter_code
_entity_poly.pdbx_strand_id
1 'polypeptide(L)'
;KNNGMIGNIYSMGLALQALETSSEFYAPRKWDSSQACNVVYNHDYQNPMAIAQVLPPLVGKSYLNAGSLGCAATNGMAPSQRLPLSPIPGTIRAPTWSHTRGDDTPVLRQMGGPCLPLSHCTGSITISYTITNTLKGEHFSYSTSVTVPSGSTLLQAMEVAEKKNPEIF
;
A
#
# COMPACT_ATOMS: atom_id res chain seq x y z
N LYS A 1 -8.92 -20.09 -7.04
CA LYS A 1 -8.53 -18.72 -6.61
C LYS A 1 -9.85 -17.99 -6.35
N ASN A 2 -10.33 -17.97 -5.11
CA ASN A 2 -11.71 -17.54 -4.80
C ASN A 2 -11.75 -16.42 -3.76
N ASN A 3 -10.72 -15.57 -3.71
CA ASN A 3 -10.64 -14.47 -2.75
C ASN A 3 -11.23 -13.15 -3.29
N GLY A 4 -11.84 -13.14 -4.47
CA GLY A 4 -12.38 -11.92 -5.08
C GLY A 4 -11.35 -11.04 -5.80
N MET A 5 -10.08 -11.45 -5.87
CA MET A 5 -9.02 -10.70 -6.56
C MET A 5 -9.04 -10.93 -8.08
N ILE A 6 -9.01 -9.84 -8.83
CA ILE A 6 -8.93 -9.82 -10.29
C ILE A 6 -7.54 -9.30 -10.68
N GLY A 7 -6.72 -10.20 -11.24
CA GLY A 7 -5.29 -9.97 -11.44
C GLY A 7 -4.50 -10.13 -10.15
N ASN A 8 -3.83 -9.07 -9.69
CA ASN A 8 -3.09 -8.98 -8.43
C ASN A 8 -3.52 -7.74 -7.61
N ILE A 9 -2.97 -7.57 -6.41
CA ILE A 9 -3.36 -6.49 -5.49
C ILE A 9 -3.10 -5.07 -6.01
N TYR A 10 -2.15 -4.92 -6.95
CA TYR A 10 -1.81 -3.65 -7.59
C TYR A 10 -2.69 -3.36 -8.81
N SER A 11 -3.15 -4.37 -9.54
CA SER A 11 -4.12 -4.19 -10.63
C SER A 11 -5.58 -4.04 -10.16
N MET A 12 -5.84 -4.43 -8.91
CA MET A 12 -7.19 -4.54 -8.37
C MET A 12 -7.96 -3.21 -8.33
N GLY A 13 -7.28 -2.10 -8.02
CA GLY A 13 -7.91 -0.77 -8.00
C GLY A 13 -8.48 -0.35 -9.35
N LEU A 14 -7.76 -0.62 -10.45
CA LEU A 14 -8.24 -0.34 -11.80
C LEU A 14 -9.33 -1.33 -12.22
N ALA A 15 -9.21 -2.60 -11.83
CA ALA A 15 -10.22 -3.62 -12.11
C ALA A 15 -11.57 -3.29 -11.45
N LEU A 16 -11.56 -2.81 -10.20
CA LEU A 16 -12.75 -2.34 -9.50
C LEU A 16 -13.45 -1.22 -10.28
N GLN A 17 -12.70 -0.18 -10.68
CA GLN A 17 -13.26 0.92 -11.45
C GLN A 17 -13.87 0.44 -12.78
N ALA A 18 -13.17 -0.40 -13.52
CA ALA A 18 -13.64 -0.92 -14.80
C ALA A 18 -14.94 -1.70 -14.65
N LEU A 19 -15.02 -2.62 -13.68
CA LEU A 19 -16.18 -3.51 -13.51
C LEU A 19 -17.40 -2.80 -12.92
N GLU A 20 -17.19 -1.81 -12.04
CA GLU A 20 -18.29 -0.96 -11.57
C GLU A 20 -18.89 -0.15 -12.73
N THR A 21 -18.05 0.34 -13.66
CA THR A 21 -18.51 1.14 -14.81
C THR A 21 -19.06 0.32 -15.98
N SER A 22 -18.92 -1.01 -15.97
CA SER A 22 -19.30 -1.90 -17.08
C SER A 22 -20.27 -3.01 -16.66
N SER A 23 -21.04 -2.78 -15.59
CA SER A 23 -21.96 -3.77 -14.99
C SER A 23 -22.92 -4.42 -15.98
N GLU A 24 -23.32 -3.69 -17.02
CA GLU A 24 -24.25 -4.15 -18.05
C GLU A 24 -23.71 -5.31 -18.91
N PHE A 25 -22.38 -5.47 -19.00
CA PHE A 25 -21.75 -6.39 -19.95
C PHE A 25 -21.40 -7.78 -19.39
N TYR A 26 -21.44 -7.97 -18.07
CA TYR A 26 -21.09 -9.25 -17.44
C TYR A 26 -22.23 -9.90 -16.67
N ALA A 27 -23.42 -9.30 -16.62
CA ALA A 27 -24.63 -10.00 -16.24
C ALA A 27 -24.86 -11.19 -17.21
N PRO A 28 -25.13 -12.43 -16.74
CA PRO A 28 -25.59 -12.80 -15.40
C PRO A 28 -24.50 -13.30 -14.43
N ARG A 29 -23.20 -13.24 -14.78
CA ARG A 29 -22.13 -13.66 -13.87
C ARG A 29 -22.00 -12.62 -12.76
N LYS A 30 -22.49 -12.97 -11.57
CA LYS A 30 -22.39 -12.13 -10.38
C LYS A 30 -20.92 -12.02 -9.95
N TRP A 31 -20.37 -10.83 -10.08
CA TRP A 31 -19.12 -10.46 -9.43
C TRP A 31 -19.44 -9.84 -8.06
N ASP A 32 -18.76 -10.31 -7.02
CA ASP A 32 -18.92 -9.78 -5.66
C ASP A 32 -17.96 -8.60 -5.46
N SER A 33 -18.46 -7.39 -5.70
CA SER A 33 -17.69 -6.15 -5.52
C SER A 33 -17.34 -5.87 -4.06
N SER A 34 -18.15 -6.35 -3.11
CA SER A 34 -17.88 -6.19 -1.68
C SER A 34 -16.68 -7.03 -1.24
N GLN A 35 -16.61 -8.28 -1.70
CA GLN A 35 -15.44 -9.14 -1.48
C GLN A 35 -14.18 -8.51 -2.10
N ALA A 36 -14.29 -8.02 -3.34
CA ALA A 36 -13.21 -7.37 -4.07
C ALA A 36 -12.69 -6.09 -3.38
N CYS A 37 -13.58 -5.22 -2.91
CA CYS A 37 -13.24 -4.03 -2.13
C CYS A 37 -12.55 -4.40 -0.81
N ASN A 38 -13.02 -5.46 -0.13
CA ASN A 38 -12.43 -5.90 1.14
C ASN A 38 -10.98 -6.40 0.97
N VAL A 39 -10.65 -7.04 -0.16
CA VAL A 39 -9.26 -7.44 -0.47
C VAL A 39 -8.33 -6.22 -0.54
N VAL A 40 -8.78 -5.16 -1.20
CA VAL A 40 -8.01 -3.92 -1.35
C VAL A 40 -7.92 -3.18 -0.04
N TYR A 41 -9.04 -2.99 0.66
CA TYR A 41 -9.09 -2.26 1.92
C TYR A 41 -8.15 -2.82 2.99
N ASN A 42 -8.04 -4.15 3.08
CA ASN A 42 -7.21 -4.80 4.09
C ASN A 42 -5.73 -4.94 3.71
N HIS A 43 -5.31 -4.45 2.54
CA HIS A 43 -3.91 -4.52 2.15
C HIS A 43 -3.13 -3.30 2.61
N ASP A 44 -1.94 -3.52 3.14
CA ASP A 44 -1.03 -2.46 3.54
C ASP A 44 -0.24 -1.93 2.34
N TYR A 45 -0.73 -0.84 1.76
CA TYR A 45 -0.08 -0.20 0.62
C TYR A 45 0.97 0.81 1.08
N GLN A 46 2.24 0.47 0.85
CA GLN A 46 3.37 1.39 1.08
C GLN A 46 3.72 2.23 -0.16
N ASN A 47 3.32 1.79 -1.36
CA ASN A 47 3.62 2.49 -2.60
C ASN A 47 2.54 3.56 -2.90
N PRO A 48 2.87 4.86 -2.99
CA PRO A 48 1.90 5.93 -3.20
C PRO A 48 1.18 5.82 -4.55
N MET A 49 1.82 5.25 -5.57
CA MET A 49 1.17 4.99 -6.85
C MET A 49 0.09 3.91 -6.72
N ALA A 50 0.36 2.86 -5.92
CA ALA A 50 -0.65 1.83 -5.65
C ALA A 50 -1.84 2.43 -4.88
N ILE A 51 -1.57 3.27 -3.87
CA ILE A 51 -2.61 4.02 -3.14
C ILE A 51 -3.46 4.86 -4.10
N ALA A 52 -2.82 5.60 -5.01
CA ALA A 52 -3.52 6.44 -5.99
C ALA A 52 -4.46 5.64 -6.92
N GLN A 53 -4.12 4.39 -7.24
CA GLN A 53 -4.96 3.53 -8.08
C GLN A 53 -6.14 2.89 -7.33
N VAL A 54 -5.99 2.67 -6.02
CA VAL A 54 -7.03 2.02 -5.19
C VAL A 54 -7.94 3.01 -4.49
N LEU A 55 -7.50 4.24 -4.28
CA LEU A 55 -8.28 5.24 -3.57
C LEU A 55 -9.62 5.56 -4.26
N PRO A 56 -9.70 5.79 -5.60
CA PRO A 56 -10.97 6.12 -6.25
C PRO A 56 -12.08 5.09 -6.00
N PRO A 57 -11.90 3.77 -6.26
CA PRO A 57 -12.97 2.80 -6.04
C PRO A 57 -13.33 2.65 -4.55
N LEU A 58 -12.37 2.81 -3.62
CA LEU A 58 -12.65 2.77 -2.18
C LEU A 58 -13.57 3.90 -1.70
N VAL A 59 -13.60 5.03 -2.42
CA VAL A 59 -14.54 6.13 -2.15
C VAL A 59 -15.73 6.15 -3.11
N GLY A 60 -15.98 5.04 -3.82
CA GLY A 60 -17.09 4.91 -4.76
C GLY A 60 -16.96 5.83 -5.99
N LYS A 61 -15.74 6.06 -6.46
CA LYS A 61 -15.43 6.87 -7.65
C LYS A 61 -14.63 6.06 -8.67
N SER A 62 -14.73 6.49 -9.92
CA SER A 62 -13.83 6.07 -10.99
C SER A 62 -13.24 7.29 -11.70
N TYR A 63 -12.25 7.07 -12.56
CA TYR A 63 -11.72 8.15 -13.40
C TYR A 63 -12.76 8.81 -14.30
N LEU A 64 -13.88 8.14 -14.62
CA LEU A 64 -14.98 8.76 -15.37
C LEU A 64 -15.64 9.91 -14.59
N ASN A 65 -15.53 9.93 -13.25
CA ASN A 65 -16.05 11.02 -12.44
C ASN A 65 -15.12 12.25 -12.41
N ALA A 66 -13.91 12.18 -12.96
CA ALA A 66 -12.93 13.27 -12.88
C ALA A 66 -13.42 14.57 -13.53
N GLY A 67 -14.14 14.48 -14.64
CA GLY A 67 -14.70 15.65 -15.34
C GLY A 67 -15.84 16.35 -14.59
N SER A 68 -16.41 15.71 -13.56
CA SER A 68 -17.49 16.27 -12.73
C SER A 68 -17.01 16.73 -11.35
N LEU A 69 -15.69 16.80 -11.13
CA LEU A 69 -15.13 17.28 -9.88
C LEU A 69 -15.33 18.79 -9.77
N GLY A 70 -16.21 19.21 -8.87
CA GLY A 70 -16.33 20.60 -8.48
C GLY A 70 -15.10 21.02 -7.66
N CYS A 71 -14.21 21.82 -8.24
CA CYS A 71 -13.05 22.38 -7.52
C CYS A 71 -13.43 23.42 -6.46
N ALA A 72 -14.71 23.82 -6.39
CA ALA A 72 -15.22 24.76 -5.41
C ALA A 72 -15.61 24.05 -4.10
N ALA A 73 -14.62 23.68 -3.30
CA ALA A 73 -14.85 23.18 -1.94
C ALA A 73 -14.01 23.93 -0.91
N THR A 74 -14.18 25.26 -0.81
CA THR A 74 -13.94 25.99 0.45
C THR A 74 -14.91 27.16 0.59
N ASN A 75 -16.15 26.90 1.00
CA ASN A 75 -16.97 27.90 1.72
C ASN A 75 -17.93 27.24 2.76
N GLY A 76 -17.73 25.96 3.10
CA GLY A 76 -18.63 25.25 4.00
C GLY A 76 -18.06 23.99 4.67
N MET A 77 -16.74 23.82 4.73
CA MET A 77 -16.17 22.71 5.51
C MET A 77 -16.08 23.14 6.98
N ALA A 78 -16.84 22.49 7.86
CA ALA A 78 -16.69 22.66 9.30
C ALA A 78 -15.24 22.31 9.73
N PRO A 79 -14.68 22.96 10.78
CA PRO A 79 -13.29 22.77 11.19
C PRO A 79 -12.87 21.32 11.44
N SER A 80 -13.82 20.42 11.69
CA SER A 80 -13.62 18.99 11.97
C SER A 80 -13.29 18.11 10.75
N GLN A 81 -13.31 18.64 9.52
CA GLN A 81 -13.07 17.88 8.29
C GLN A 81 -11.73 18.20 7.61
N ARG A 82 -10.88 19.05 8.20
CA ARG A 82 -9.50 19.21 7.75
C ARG A 82 -8.72 17.97 8.17
N LEU A 83 -8.37 17.12 7.21
CA LEU A 83 -7.36 16.09 7.44
C LEU A 83 -6.08 16.80 7.90
N PRO A 84 -5.51 16.43 9.05
CA PRO A 84 -4.28 17.05 9.52
C PRO A 84 -3.18 16.79 8.48
N LEU A 85 -2.71 17.87 7.85
CA LEU A 85 -1.57 17.87 6.94
C LEU A 85 -0.28 17.75 7.76
N SER A 86 -0.08 16.63 8.45
CA SER A 86 1.21 16.20 9.02
C SER A 86 1.06 14.77 9.59
N PRO A 87 1.97 13.83 9.28
CA PRO A 87 2.06 12.60 10.05
C PRO A 87 2.61 12.96 11.44
N ILE A 88 1.82 12.78 12.49
CA ILE A 88 2.33 12.74 13.86
C ILE A 88 2.91 11.33 14.04
N PRO A 89 4.23 11.15 14.21
CA PRO A 89 4.79 9.83 14.47
C PRO A 89 4.27 9.34 15.83
N GLY A 90 3.55 8.21 15.84
CA GLY A 90 3.26 7.47 17.07
C GLY A 90 1.81 7.47 17.60
N THR A 91 0.77 7.43 16.76
CA THR A 91 -0.58 7.09 17.29
C THR A 91 -1.32 6.16 16.34
N ILE A 92 -1.21 4.85 16.60
CA ILE A 92 -2.20 3.87 16.16
C ILE A 92 -3.45 4.12 17.01
N ARG A 93 -4.45 4.82 16.47
CA ARG A 93 -5.84 4.63 16.86
C ARG A 93 -6.71 4.76 15.61
N ALA A 94 -7.30 3.64 15.22
CA ALA A 94 -8.38 3.61 14.25
C ALA A 94 -9.55 4.48 14.74
N PRO A 95 -10.29 5.17 13.85
CA PRO A 95 -11.47 5.91 14.25
C PRO A 95 -12.58 4.94 14.67
N THR A 96 -12.83 4.84 15.97
CA THR A 96 -14.03 4.23 16.53
C THR A 96 -15.18 5.22 16.34
N TRP A 97 -16.08 4.95 15.40
CA TRP A 97 -17.36 5.67 15.34
C TRP A 97 -18.20 5.24 16.54
N SER A 98 -18.61 6.18 17.39
CA SER A 98 -19.61 5.91 18.43
C SER A 98 -20.56 7.08 18.61
N HIS A 99 -21.83 6.71 18.69
CA HIS A 99 -22.98 7.56 18.94
C HIS A 99 -22.91 8.24 20.31
N THR A 100 -23.53 9.41 20.39
CA THR A 100 -23.61 10.35 21.51
C THR A 100 -23.99 9.74 22.87
N ARG A 101 -23.37 10.24 23.97
CA ARG A 101 -24.02 10.88 25.15
C ARG A 101 -23.10 10.88 26.40
N GLY A 102 -22.89 12.07 26.98
CA GLY A 102 -22.75 12.30 28.43
C GLY A 102 -21.34 12.35 29.04
N ASP A 103 -21.05 13.48 29.68
CA ASP A 103 -20.06 13.81 30.73
C ASP A 103 -19.07 12.72 31.21
N ASP A 104 -17.78 13.07 31.19
CA ASP A 104 -16.87 13.07 32.36
C ASP A 104 -15.42 13.32 31.90
N THR A 105 -14.76 14.34 32.46
CA THR A 105 -13.34 14.66 32.22
C THR A 105 -12.45 13.96 33.24
N PRO A 106 -11.31 13.37 32.80
CA PRO A 106 -10.17 13.21 33.70
C PRO A 106 -8.86 13.77 33.14
N VAL A 107 -8.07 14.28 34.09
CA VAL A 107 -6.86 15.08 34.00
C VAL A 107 -5.68 14.31 33.38
N LEU A 108 -4.92 14.96 32.49
CA LEU A 108 -3.71 14.44 31.84
C LEU A 108 -2.55 14.34 32.84
N ARG A 109 -2.21 13.11 33.27
CA ARG A 109 -0.90 12.84 33.90
C ARG A 109 0.09 12.37 32.83
N GLN A 110 0.94 13.31 32.41
CA GLN A 110 2.08 13.08 31.55
C GLN A 110 3.19 12.40 32.36
N MET A 111 3.54 11.15 32.03
CA MET A 111 4.79 10.54 32.46
C MET A 111 5.63 10.27 31.22
N GLY A 112 6.65 11.10 31.04
CA GLY A 112 7.68 10.91 30.04
C GLY A 112 8.60 9.76 30.42
N GLY A 113 8.91 8.94 29.42
CA GLY A 113 10.07 8.07 29.40
C GLY A 113 10.52 7.94 27.94
N PRO A 114 11.80 8.18 27.61
CA PRO A 114 12.29 7.92 26.27
C PRO A 114 12.32 6.40 26.04
N CYS A 115 11.47 5.90 25.15
CA CYS A 115 11.62 4.56 24.61
C CYS A 115 12.91 4.55 23.77
N LEU A 116 13.96 3.95 24.32
CA LEU A 116 15.09 3.47 23.52
C LEU A 116 14.52 2.61 22.38
N PRO A 117 14.92 2.83 21.12
CA PRO A 117 14.45 1.97 20.04
C PRO A 117 14.95 0.56 20.34
N LEU A 118 14.01 -0.37 20.53
CA LEU A 118 14.31 -1.80 20.46
C LEU A 118 14.98 -2.01 19.10
N SER A 119 16.30 -2.17 19.12
CA SER A 119 17.04 -2.76 18.03
C SER A 119 16.44 -4.15 17.82
N HIS A 120 15.50 -4.27 16.89
CA HIS A 120 15.07 -5.57 16.42
C HIS A 120 16.34 -6.26 15.92
N CYS A 121 16.75 -7.32 16.60
CA CYS A 121 17.78 -8.23 16.11
C CYS A 121 17.19 -8.94 14.89
N THR A 122 17.15 -8.26 13.75
CA THR A 122 16.77 -8.86 12.48
C THR A 122 17.92 -9.74 12.04
N GLY A 123 17.68 -11.05 11.99
CA GLY A 123 18.65 -11.99 11.45
C GLY A 123 19.00 -11.64 10.01
N SER A 124 20.19 -12.03 9.55
CA SER A 124 20.54 -11.95 8.12
C SER A 124 19.89 -13.09 7.35
N ILE A 125 19.41 -12.81 6.14
CA ILE A 125 18.97 -13.81 5.18
C ILE A 125 19.99 -13.94 4.05
N THR A 126 20.15 -15.15 3.54
CA THR A 126 20.97 -15.42 2.35
C THR A 126 20.05 -15.77 1.20
N ILE A 127 20.19 -15.07 0.07
CA ILE A 127 19.40 -15.29 -1.14
C ILE A 127 20.31 -15.65 -2.32
N SER A 128 19.78 -16.39 -3.29
CA SER A 128 20.44 -16.62 -4.58
C SER A 128 19.98 -15.56 -5.57
N TYR A 129 20.88 -14.69 -5.99
CA TYR A 129 20.62 -13.63 -6.98
C TYR A 129 21.23 -14.02 -8.33
N THR A 130 20.44 -13.92 -9.40
CA THR A 130 20.83 -14.35 -10.75
C THR A 130 20.49 -13.26 -11.77
N ILE A 131 21.47 -12.90 -12.61
CA ILE A 131 21.28 -12.08 -13.80
C ILE A 131 21.42 -12.96 -15.05
N THR A 132 20.58 -12.74 -16.06
CA THR A 132 20.61 -13.52 -17.30
C THR A 132 20.30 -12.66 -18.52
N ASN A 133 21.01 -12.91 -19.61
CA ASN A 133 20.69 -12.39 -20.93
C ASN A 133 20.64 -13.56 -21.92
N THR A 134 19.48 -13.78 -22.50
CA THR A 134 19.23 -14.81 -23.53
C THR A 134 18.63 -14.20 -24.81
N LEU A 135 18.60 -12.86 -24.90
CA LEU A 135 17.85 -12.15 -25.93
C LEU A 135 18.75 -11.55 -27.01
N LYS A 136 19.89 -10.97 -26.62
CA LYS A 136 20.76 -10.22 -27.54
C LYS A 136 22.24 -10.33 -27.17
N GLY A 137 23.09 -10.46 -28.18
CA GLY A 137 24.54 -10.54 -28.02
C GLY A 137 24.98 -11.90 -27.47
N GLU A 138 26.11 -11.92 -26.77
CA GLU A 138 26.59 -13.10 -26.05
C GLU A 138 25.62 -13.44 -24.90
N HIS A 139 25.19 -14.69 -24.85
CA HIS A 139 24.29 -15.16 -23.81
C HIS A 139 25.06 -15.40 -22.51
N PHE A 140 24.47 -15.02 -21.38
CA PHE A 140 25.06 -15.27 -20.07
C PHE A 140 24.03 -15.58 -18.99
N SER A 141 24.50 -16.22 -17.93
CA SER A 141 23.77 -16.47 -16.70
C SER A 141 24.75 -16.52 -15.53
N TYR A 142 24.71 -15.51 -14.68
CA TYR A 142 25.59 -15.40 -13.52
C TYR A 142 24.78 -15.40 -12.24
N SER A 143 25.23 -16.15 -11.23
CA SER A 143 24.55 -16.28 -9.94
C SER A 143 25.52 -16.05 -8.78
N THR A 144 25.02 -15.43 -7.71
CA THR A 144 25.79 -15.23 -6.47
C THR A 144 24.88 -15.33 -5.26
N SER A 145 25.41 -15.85 -4.16
CA SER A 145 24.73 -15.82 -2.87
C SER A 145 25.00 -14.49 -2.17
N VAL A 146 23.94 -13.77 -1.83
CA VAL A 146 23.97 -12.47 -1.18
C VAL A 146 23.38 -12.57 0.22
N THR A 147 24.09 -12.06 1.22
CA THR A 147 23.60 -12.00 2.60
C THR A 147 23.21 -10.57 2.94
N VAL A 148 21.96 -10.34 3.33
CA VAL A 148 21.43 -9.03 3.72
C VAL A 148 20.62 -9.13 5.02
N PRO A 149 20.49 -8.05 5.81
CA PRO A 149 19.58 -8.02 6.95
C PRO A 149 18.14 -8.34 6.55
N SER A 150 17.40 -9.07 7.39
CA SER A 150 15.97 -9.30 7.15
C SER A 150 15.21 -7.97 7.11
N GLY A 151 14.29 -7.84 6.15
CA GLY A 151 13.59 -6.59 5.85
C GLY A 151 14.27 -5.71 4.79
N SER A 152 15.45 -6.09 4.30
CA SER A 152 16.11 -5.39 3.17
C SER A 152 15.29 -5.51 1.88
N THR A 153 15.43 -4.52 1.00
CA THR A 153 14.80 -4.53 -0.33
C THR A 153 15.64 -5.32 -1.33
N LEU A 154 15.04 -5.68 -2.47
CA LEU A 154 15.78 -6.31 -3.58
C LEU A 154 16.93 -5.42 -4.08
N LEU A 155 16.73 -4.11 -4.12
CA LEU A 155 17.76 -3.15 -4.53
C LEU A 155 19.01 -3.26 -3.64
N GLN A 156 18.84 -3.39 -2.33
CA GLN A 156 19.96 -3.57 -1.41
C GLN A 156 20.75 -4.87 -1.71
N ALA A 157 20.05 -5.94 -2.08
CA ALA A 157 20.73 -7.18 -2.46
C ALA A 157 21.51 -7.05 -3.78
N MET A 158 20.99 -6.26 -4.73
CA MET A 158 21.71 -5.94 -5.97
C MET A 158 22.99 -5.15 -5.69
N GLU A 159 22.94 -4.13 -4.81
CA GLU A 159 24.14 -3.36 -4.41
C GLU A 159 25.19 -4.22 -3.71
N VAL A 160 24.78 -5.21 -2.91
CA VAL A 160 25.73 -6.13 -2.27
C VAL A 160 26.32 -7.11 -3.28
N ALA A 161 25.55 -7.54 -4.28
CA ALA A 161 26.06 -8.37 -5.38
C ALA A 161 27.12 -7.61 -6.20
N GLU A 162 26.84 -6.36 -6.57
CA GLU A 162 27.76 -5.46 -7.29
C GLU A 162 29.06 -5.26 -6.52
N LYS A 163 28.98 -4.92 -5.22
CA LYS A 163 30.17 -4.76 -4.37
C LYS A 163 30.99 -6.05 -4.22
N LYS A 164 30.34 -7.21 -4.26
CA LYS A 164 31.00 -8.51 -4.10
C LYS A 164 31.73 -8.93 -5.38
N ASN A 165 31.18 -8.63 -6.55
CA ASN A 165 31.83 -8.92 -7.83
C ASN A 165 31.41 -7.91 -8.92
N PRO A 166 32.07 -6.75 -8.99
CA PRO A 166 31.66 -5.64 -9.86
C PRO A 166 31.92 -5.90 -11.35
N GLU A 167 32.75 -6.89 -11.69
CA GLU A 167 32.99 -7.27 -13.09
C GLU A 167 31.81 -8.06 -13.68
N ILE A 168 30.88 -8.53 -12.83
CA ILE A 168 29.76 -9.38 -13.24
C ILE A 168 28.40 -8.74 -12.96
N PHE A 169 28.20 -8.13 -11.78
CA PHE A 169 26.90 -7.63 -11.28
C PHE A 169 26.90 -6.12 -11.14
#